data_AF-A0A8I1HYY2-F1
#
_entry.id   AF-A0A8I1HYY2-F1
#
_cell.length_a   1.000
_cell.length_b   1.000
_cell.length_c   1.000
_cell.angle_alpha   90.00
_cell.angle_beta   90.00
_cell.angle_gamma   90.00
#
_symmetry.space_group_name_H-M   'P 1'
#
loop_
_entity.id
_entity.type
_entity.pdbx_description
1 polymer ?
#
loop_
_entity_poly.entity_id
_entity_poly.type
_entity_poly.pdbx_seq_one_letter_code
_entity_poly.pdbx_strand_id
1 'polypeptide(L)' 'MINGAEPTEENIEKRLYGNAAVTYMKKESGEVFAAGTCGWVHGLKGGDPFVERVTKNVMDRFTS' A
#
# COMPACT_ATOMS: atom_id res chain seq x y z
N MET A 1 23.60 -8.35 -1.27
CA MET A 1 22.65 -8.97 -2.22
C MET A 1 21.35 -8.19 -2.25
N ILE A 2 20.88 -7.82 -3.43
CA ILE A 2 19.55 -7.23 -3.64
C ILE A 2 18.69 -8.36 -4.20
N ASN A 3 17.79 -8.92 -3.38
CA ASN A 3 16.90 -10.04 -3.78
C ASN A 3 17.63 -11.23 -4.45
N GLY A 4 18.76 -11.67 -3.90
CA GLY A 4 19.52 -12.83 -4.39
C GLY A 4 20.46 -12.58 -5.57
N ALA A 5 20.58 -11.34 -6.06
CA ALA A 5 21.55 -10.96 -7.08
C ALA A 5 22.75 -10.19 -6.49
N GLU A 6 23.91 -10.35 -7.14
CA GLU A 6 25.09 -9.51 -6.90
C GLU A 6 24.77 -8.05 -7.25
N PRO A 7 25.18 -7.08 -6.42
CA PRO A 7 24.84 -5.67 -6.59
C PRO A 7 25.73 -5.00 -7.67
N THR A 8 25.63 -5.47 -8.91
CA THR A 8 26.20 -4.78 -10.07
C THR A 8 25.37 -3.54 -10.41
N GLU A 9 25.97 -2.59 -11.12
CA GLU A 9 25.31 -1.35 -11.53
C GLU A 9 24.04 -1.63 -12.37
N GLU A 10 24.13 -2.57 -13.30
CA GLU A 10 22.99 -3.05 -14.10
C GLU A 10 21.87 -3.67 -13.24
N ASN A 11 22.23 -4.45 -12.21
CA ASN A 11 21.24 -5.06 -11.32
C ASN A 11 20.57 -4.04 -10.40
N ILE A 12 21.30 -3.00 -10.01
CA ILE A 12 20.75 -1.87 -9.24
C ILE A 12 19.78 -1.08 -10.10
N GLU A 13 20.18 -0.67 -11.32
CA GLU A 13 19.32 0.10 -12.22
C GLU A 13 17.97 -0.58 -12.47
N LYS A 14 17.98 -1.89 -12.72
CA LYS A 14 16.76 -2.69 -12.96
C LYS A 14 15.82 -2.78 -11.76
N ARG A 15 16.29 -2.46 -10.55
CA ARG A 15 15.56 -2.67 -9.28
C ARG A 15 15.49 -1.41 -8.42
N LEU A 16 15.93 -0.28 -8.95
CA LEU A 16 16.01 0.98 -8.23
C LEU A 16 14.63 1.52 -7.85
N TYR A 17 13.64 1.24 -8.69
CA TYR A 17 12.28 1.72 -8.53
C TYR A 17 11.32 0.56 -8.30
N GLY A 18 10.50 0.69 -7.26
CA GLY A 18 9.33 -0.16 -7.01
C GLY A 18 8.05 0.63 -7.15
N ASN A 19 6.91 -0.07 -7.09
CA ASN A 19 5.60 0.55 -7.01
C ASN A 19 4.89 0.11 -5.72
N ALA A 20 4.09 1.02 -5.17
CA ALA A 20 3.05 0.66 -4.21
C ALA A 20 1.74 0.46 -4.97
N ALA A 21 0.90 -0.45 -4.49
CA ALA A 21 -0.44 -0.65 -4.99
C ALA A 21 -1.43 -0.65 -3.81
N VAL A 22 -2.48 0.14 -3.93
CA VAL A 22 -3.65 0.02 -3.05
C VAL A 22 -4.48 -1.15 -3.55
N THR A 23 -4.74 -2.13 -2.70
CA THR A 23 -5.46 -3.35 -3.07
C THR A 23 -6.62 -3.61 -2.14
N TYR A 24 -7.62 -4.29 -2.67
CA TYR A 24 -8.79 -4.77 -1.95
C TYR A 24 -9.08 -6.19 -2.39
N MET A 25 -9.35 -7.07 -1.43
CA MET A 25 -9.74 -8.45 -1.70
C MET A 25 -10.90 -8.86 -0.78
N LYS A 26 -11.79 -9.69 -1.33
CA LYS A 26 -12.88 -10.32 -0.61
C LYS A 26 -12.69 -11.84 -0.62
N LYS A 27 -12.92 -12.47 0.52
CA LYS A 27 -12.95 -13.93 0.67
C LYS A 27 -14.10 -14.33 1.58
N GLU A 28 -15.14 -14.93 1.00
CA GLU A 28 -16.34 -15.34 1.71
C GLU A 28 -16.93 -14.18 2.55
N SER A 29 -17.00 -14.34 3.86
CA SER A 29 -17.47 -13.33 4.81
C SER A 29 -16.40 -12.32 5.24
N GLY A 30 -15.13 -12.52 4.83
CA GLY A 30 -14.02 -11.63 5.15
C GLY A 30 -13.66 -10.69 4.00
N GLU A 31 -13.20 -9.49 4.35
CA GLU A 31 -12.68 -8.50 3.40
C GLU A 31 -11.36 -7.90 3.93
N VAL A 32 -10.43 -7.57 3.03
CA VAL A 32 -9.14 -6.97 3.37
C VAL A 32 -8.87 -5.80 2.44
N PHE A 33 -8.42 -4.69 3.03
CA PHE A 33 -7.89 -3.53 2.32
C PHE A 33 -6.42 -3.34 2.71
N ALA A 34 -5.55 -3.11 1.73
CA ALA A 34 -4.14 -2.83 1.97
C ALA A 34 -3.69 -1.59 1.19
N ALA A 35 -3.16 -0.60 1.90
CA ALA A 35 -2.67 0.65 1.31
C ALA A 35 -1.36 0.48 0.52
N GLY A 36 -0.60 -0.59 0.76
CA GLY A 36 0.68 -0.87 0.09
C GLY A 36 1.81 0.10 0.47
N THR A 37 1.67 0.88 1.54
CA THR A 37 2.66 1.85 2.01
C THR A 37 2.57 2.08 3.51
N CYS A 38 3.70 2.41 4.15
CA CYS A 38 3.72 2.87 5.55
C CYS A 38 3.25 4.32 5.69
N GLY A 39 3.26 5.11 4.60
CA GLY A 39 2.89 6.52 4.61
C GLY A 39 1.40 6.79 4.83
N TRP A 40 0.54 5.78 4.78
CA TRP A 40 -0.91 5.95 4.91
C TRP A 40 -1.31 6.55 6.26
N VAL A 41 -0.73 6.06 7.35
CA VAL A 41 -1.00 6.57 8.71
C VAL A 41 -0.50 8.01 8.87
N HIS A 42 0.60 8.36 8.20
CA HIS A 42 1.08 9.74 8.17
C HIS A 42 0.07 10.66 7.47
N GLY A 43 -0.47 10.25 6.31
CA GLY A 43 -1.53 10.98 5.61
C GLY A 43 -2.79 11.16 6.46
N LEU A 44 -3.23 10.11 7.17
CA LEU A 44 -4.35 10.20 8.11
C LEU A 44 -4.09 11.22 9.22
N LYS A 45 -2.93 11.14 9.88
CA LYS A 45 -2.58 12.09 10.95
C LYS A 45 -2.47 13.53 10.43
N GLY A 46 -2.04 13.70 9.18
CA GLY A 46 -1.90 14.99 8.52
C GLY A 46 -3.19 15.58 7.95
N GLY A 47 -4.32 14.86 8.02
CA GLY A 47 -5.57 15.31 7.42
C GLY A 47 -5.57 15.31 5.89
N ASP A 48 -4.82 14.40 5.27
CA ASP A 48 -4.83 14.27 3.81
C ASP A 48 -6.25 13.89 3.34
N PRO A 49 -6.89 14.72 2.50
CA PRO A 49 -8.30 14.54 2.18
C PRO A 49 -8.59 13.27 1.37
N PHE A 50 -7.61 12.79 0.59
CA PHE A 50 -7.77 11.57 -0.19
C PHE A 50 -7.64 10.34 0.69
N VAL A 51 -6.62 10.33 1.55
CA VAL A 51 -6.37 9.24 2.51
C VAL A 51 -7.54 9.11 3.49
N GLU A 52 -8.03 10.23 4.04
CA GLU A 52 -9.20 10.23 4.93
C GLU A 52 -10.44 9.71 4.22
N ARG A 53 -10.72 10.21 3.01
CA ARG A 53 -11.91 9.81 2.26
C ARG A 53 -11.91 8.32 1.95
N VAL A 54 -10.78 7.79 1.46
CA VAL A 54 -10.65 6.34 1.18
C VAL A 54 -10.79 5.54 2.46
N THR A 55 -10.13 5.95 3.53
CA THR A 55 -10.21 5.25 4.83
C THR A 55 -11.64 5.22 5.35
N LYS A 56 -12.35 6.36 5.30
CA LYS A 56 -13.77 6.42 5.69
C LYS A 56 -14.62 5.44 4.88
N ASN A 57 -14.46 5.42 3.55
CA ASN A 57 -15.24 4.54 2.69
C ASN A 57 -14.98 3.05 3.00
N VAL A 58 -13.73 2.67 3.32
CA VAL A 58 -13.38 1.31 3.72
C VAL A 58 -14.00 0.96 5.07
N MET A 59 -13.89 1.85 6.06
CA MET A 59 -14.46 1.64 7.40
C MET A 59 -15.98 1.51 7.33
N ASP A 60 -16.66 2.43 6.63
CA ASP A 60 -18.11 2.38 6.44
C ASP A 60 -18.54 1.02 5.86
N ARG A 61 -17.79 0.49 4.88
CA ARG A 61 -18.07 -0.81 4.27
C ARG A 61 -17.81 -2.00 5.19
N PHE A 62 -16.78 -1.94 6.03
CA PHE A 62 -16.40 -3.04 6.91
C PHE A 62 -17.25 -3.13 8.17
N THR A 63 -17.89 -2.04 8.58
CA THR A 63 -18.70 -1.97 9.79
C THR A 63 -20.21 -1.91 9.54
N SER A 64 -20.65 -2.02 8.29
CA SER A 64 -22.06 -2.15 7.92
C SER A 64 -22.47 -3.62 7.85
#